data_AF-A0A961GSV0-F1
#
_entry.id   AF-A0A961GSV0-F1
#
_cell.length_a   1.000
_cell.length_b   1.000
_cell.length_c   1.000
_cell.angle_alpha   90.00
_cell.angle_beta   90.00
_cell.angle_gamma   90.00
#
_symmetry.space_group_name_H-M   'P 1'
#
loop_
_entity.id
_entity.type
_entity.pdbx_description
1 polymer ?
#
loop_
_entity_poly.entity_id
_entity_poly.type
_entity_poly.pdbx_seq_one_letter_code
_entity_poly.pdbx_strand_id
1 'polypeptide(L)'
;MNWTTVRGVALVLAGAVIMVGPREEALLVSLGAVLFAGWAVAELWFAFRRRGDARPAVGPISRTAMGVVLVIAALLLVLDDLPFSTVIGAALVLRGLLVGANVLTPRGRSARRDGVVMAASLVVFGVVVVVVPDTAVLAVRAGLGIGSMALGGIVLNMGLRQGAAGAESHQGHPATSPLDHRGAPALVNDWLVNRRLAAEDRAGLVETMFFEAPNKASKLASFWVMMVLATGIASFAVIQDSTAVVIGAMLVAPLMTPIMGVSAAAVNGWPTRLARSLVLVVAAAAAAVVVAWLIASWLPSVGDINTNTQIASRVEPSLLDFCIAVFAGAAGAYATVDPRVSSSLSGVAIAVALVPPLSVVGITLEQGAYGEAQGALLLFGTNVVSIVLAAVTVFVLMGFAALPPDREQRENLRRVVGVFGLGALVILVPLSLTSEDVWTEAADEGATHDVVTAWLPDDASVQYVDVEAEGDRISVTLSGPELPGDTDGLLDDLSDKLGYRPKLSLRLVPSTVTEID
;
A
#
# COMPACT_ATOMS: atom_id res chain seq x y z
N MET A 1 -23.97 5.34 -25.69
CA MET A 1 -22.94 4.99 -24.68
C MET A 1 -23.49 5.37 -23.31
N ASN A 2 -23.49 4.46 -22.34
CA ASN A 2 -24.01 4.75 -20.99
C ASN A 2 -23.08 5.75 -20.29
N TRP A 3 -23.62 6.69 -19.51
CA TRP A 3 -22.85 7.71 -18.78
C TRP A 3 -21.86 7.11 -17.77
N THR A 4 -22.15 5.91 -17.28
CA THR A 4 -21.24 5.11 -16.43
C THR A 4 -19.99 4.67 -17.18
N THR A 5 -20.11 4.27 -18.44
CA THR A 5 -18.98 3.93 -19.32
C THR A 5 -18.09 5.15 -19.56
N VAL A 6 -18.68 6.30 -19.89
CA VAL A 6 -17.94 7.56 -20.12
C VAL A 6 -17.16 8.00 -18.88
N ARG A 7 -17.76 7.86 -17.69
CA ARG A 7 -17.10 8.16 -16.40
C ARG A 7 -15.97 7.18 -16.07
N GLY A 8 -16.15 5.89 -16.37
CA GLY A 8 -15.09 4.89 -16.25
C GLY A 8 -13.88 5.26 -17.11
N VAL A 9 -14.10 5.58 -18.38
CA VAL A 9 -13.04 6.08 -19.29
C VAL A 9 -12.38 7.34 -18.74
N ALA A 10 -13.17 8.33 -18.29
CA ALA A 10 -12.63 9.57 -17.76
C ALA A 10 -11.75 9.37 -16.50
N LEU A 11 -12.14 8.45 -15.60
CA LEU A 11 -11.34 8.10 -14.42
C LEU A 11 -10.05 7.37 -14.77
N VAL A 12 -10.08 6.44 -15.73
CA VAL A 12 -8.88 5.78 -16.23
C VAL A 12 -7.92 6.79 -16.86
N LEU A 13 -8.45 7.68 -17.69
CA LEU A 13 -7.64 8.73 -18.34
C LEU A 13 -7.09 9.74 -17.31
N ALA A 14 -7.88 10.14 -16.32
CA ALA A 14 -7.42 11.00 -15.24
C ALA A 14 -6.28 10.36 -14.45
N GLY A 15 -6.38 9.07 -14.13
CA GLY A 15 -5.31 8.34 -13.46
C GLY A 15 -4.07 8.16 -14.31
N ALA A 16 -4.24 7.89 -15.61
CA ALA A 16 -3.15 7.84 -16.58
C ALA A 16 -2.42 9.20 -16.67
N VAL A 17 -3.17 10.31 -16.69
CA VAL A 17 -2.61 11.66 -16.71
C VAL A 17 -1.88 11.99 -15.41
N ILE A 18 -2.40 11.58 -14.25
CA ILE A 18 -1.70 11.73 -12.96
C ILE A 18 -0.38 10.95 -12.98
N MET A 19 -0.33 9.78 -13.61
CA MET A 19 0.88 8.97 -13.70
C MET A 19 1.90 9.50 -14.72
N VAL A 20 1.45 9.90 -15.90
CA VAL A 20 2.30 10.31 -17.04
C VAL A 20 2.64 11.81 -17.00
N GLY A 21 1.91 12.61 -16.23
CA GLY A 21 2.12 14.06 -16.12
C GLY A 21 3.55 14.42 -15.69
N PRO A 22 3.99 15.67 -15.91
CA PRO A 22 5.30 16.13 -15.47
C PRO A 22 5.56 15.80 -13.99
N ARG A 23 6.81 15.49 -13.62
CA ARG A 23 7.21 15.31 -12.20
C ARG A 23 7.08 16.61 -11.39
N GLU A 24 6.85 17.74 -12.06
CA GLU A 24 6.74 19.06 -11.46
C GLU A 24 5.55 19.17 -10.51
N GLU A 25 5.82 19.64 -9.28
CA GLU A 25 4.84 19.85 -8.22
C GLU A 25 3.72 20.82 -8.60
N ALA A 26 3.92 21.66 -9.62
CA ALA A 26 3.00 22.73 -10.03
C ALA A 26 1.55 22.26 -10.29
N LEU A 27 1.37 21.06 -10.86
CA LEU A 27 0.04 20.51 -11.13
C LEU A 27 -0.63 20.04 -9.84
N LEU A 28 0.13 19.48 -8.89
CA LEU A 28 -0.37 19.08 -7.58
C LEU A 28 -0.67 20.29 -6.69
N VAL A 29 0.20 21.31 -6.72
CA VAL A 29 0.04 22.59 -6.01
C VAL A 29 -1.24 23.29 -6.44
N SER A 30 -1.45 23.43 -7.76
CA SER A 30 -2.65 24.10 -8.30
C SER A 30 -3.94 23.33 -8.01
N LEU A 31 -3.95 21.99 -8.18
CA LEU A 31 -5.10 21.16 -7.78
C LEU A 31 -5.37 21.23 -6.28
N GLY A 32 -4.33 21.17 -5.46
CA GLY A 32 -4.41 21.25 -4.01
C GLY A 32 -4.98 22.58 -3.54
N ALA A 33 -4.50 23.70 -4.08
CA ALA A 33 -5.00 25.03 -3.76
C ALA A 33 -6.51 25.15 -4.05
N VAL A 34 -6.97 24.64 -5.19
CA VAL A 34 -8.40 24.64 -5.56
C VAL A 34 -9.21 23.76 -4.61
N LEU A 35 -8.72 22.57 -4.27
CA LEU A 35 -9.39 21.66 -3.34
C LEU A 35 -9.47 22.24 -1.91
N PHE A 36 -8.37 22.85 -1.44
CA PHE A 36 -8.32 23.49 -0.13
C PHE A 36 -9.24 24.69 -0.06
N ALA A 37 -9.27 25.55 -1.08
CA ALA A 37 -10.19 26.67 -1.16
C ALA A 37 -11.65 26.20 -1.17
N GLY A 38 -11.97 25.17 -1.97
CA GLY A 38 -13.31 24.58 -2.01
C GLY A 38 -13.74 23.99 -0.66
N TRP A 39 -12.83 23.31 0.03
CA TRP A 39 -13.10 22.74 1.34
C TRP A 39 -13.23 23.82 2.44
N ALA A 40 -12.41 24.88 2.38
CA ALA A 40 -12.53 26.04 3.26
C ALA A 40 -13.91 26.70 3.15
N VAL A 41 -14.38 26.93 1.92
CA VAL A 41 -15.71 27.48 1.64
C VAL A 41 -16.81 26.60 2.21
N ALA A 42 -16.68 25.28 2.08
CA ALA A 42 -17.64 24.34 2.66
C ALA A 42 -17.70 24.43 4.19
N GLU A 43 -16.55 24.44 4.89
CA GLU A 43 -16.52 24.55 6.36
C GLU A 43 -17.10 25.87 6.86
N LEU A 44 -16.77 26.99 6.20
CA LEU A 44 -17.32 28.31 6.52
C LEU A 44 -18.84 28.37 6.26
N TRP A 45 -19.30 27.82 5.14
CA TRP A 45 -20.72 27.74 4.80
C TRP A 45 -21.51 26.91 5.82
N PHE A 46 -20.98 25.75 6.21
CA PHE A 46 -21.62 24.90 7.22
C PHE A 46 -21.56 25.48 8.63
N ALA A 47 -20.55 26.30 8.95
CA ALA A 47 -20.50 27.06 10.20
C ALA A 47 -21.57 28.15 10.25
N PHE A 48 -21.87 28.79 9.11
CA PHE A 48 -22.81 29.91 9.03
C PHE A 48 -24.29 29.48 8.96
N ARG A 49 -24.61 28.39 8.25
CA ARG A 49 -26.00 28.08 7.85
C ARG A 49 -26.84 27.27 8.86
N ARG A 50 -26.30 26.83 10.01
CA ARG A 50 -26.98 25.83 10.86
C ARG A 50 -27.13 26.27 12.33
N ARG A 51 -28.25 26.92 12.63
CA ARG A 51 -28.74 27.18 14.00
C ARG A 51 -29.75 26.14 14.54
N GLY A 52 -30.07 25.07 13.79
CA GLY A 52 -31.30 24.30 14.05
C GLY A 52 -31.23 22.77 14.11
N ASP A 53 -30.07 22.11 14.14
CA ASP A 53 -30.05 20.63 14.14
C ASP A 53 -29.00 20.00 15.05
N ALA A 54 -29.28 18.76 15.50
CA ALA A 54 -28.66 18.04 16.61
C ALA A 54 -27.12 18.20 16.75
N ARG A 55 -26.68 18.42 18.00
CA ARG A 55 -25.32 18.77 18.44
C ARG A 55 -24.23 17.94 17.72
N PRO A 56 -23.43 18.52 16.81
CA PRO A 56 -22.39 17.80 16.08
C PRO A 56 -21.20 17.44 16.97
N ALA A 57 -20.32 16.54 16.50
CA ALA A 57 -19.06 16.15 17.15
C ALA A 57 -18.00 17.28 17.19
N VAL A 58 -18.15 18.35 16.41
CA VAL A 58 -17.18 19.45 16.26
C VAL A 58 -17.94 20.77 16.31
N GLY A 59 -17.55 21.68 17.21
CA GLY A 59 -18.25 22.96 17.43
C GLY A 59 -18.14 23.94 16.25
N PRO A 60 -19.02 24.96 16.16
CA PRO A 60 -18.98 25.96 15.10
C PRO A 60 -17.65 26.73 15.08
N ILE A 61 -17.09 27.03 16.27
CA ILE A 61 -15.80 27.73 16.43
C ILE A 61 -14.64 26.97 15.78
N SER A 62 -14.59 25.64 15.97
CA SER A 62 -13.55 24.82 15.36
C SER A 62 -13.70 24.65 13.84
N ARG A 63 -14.93 24.78 13.30
CA ARG A 63 -15.15 24.76 11.85
C ARG A 63 -14.73 26.07 11.20
N THR A 64 -15.02 27.22 11.82
CA THR A 64 -14.49 28.50 11.36
C THR A 64 -12.97 28.55 11.45
N ALA A 65 -12.37 28.05 12.53
CA ALA A 65 -10.91 27.94 12.65
C ALA A 65 -10.31 27.07 11.53
N MET A 66 -10.91 25.91 11.26
CA MET A 66 -10.50 25.05 10.14
C MET A 66 -10.65 25.74 8.79
N GLY A 67 -11.77 26.42 8.54
CA GLY A 67 -12.00 27.19 7.32
C GLY A 67 -10.89 28.22 7.08
N VAL A 68 -10.49 28.97 8.11
CA VAL A 68 -9.38 29.94 8.02
C VAL A 68 -8.05 29.26 7.72
N VAL A 69 -7.75 28.14 8.38
CA VAL A 69 -6.50 27.39 8.16
C VAL A 69 -6.40 26.87 6.73
N LEU A 70 -7.50 26.38 6.16
CA LEU A 70 -7.55 25.89 4.79
C LEU A 70 -7.42 27.02 3.75
N VAL A 71 -7.95 28.22 4.05
CA VAL A 71 -7.69 29.41 3.22
C VAL A 71 -6.21 29.78 3.26
N ILE A 72 -5.58 29.80 4.43
CA ILE A 72 -4.15 30.10 4.58
C ILE A 72 -3.32 29.05 3.83
N ALA A 73 -3.64 27.77 3.97
CA ALA A 73 -2.98 26.69 3.25
C ALA A 73 -3.12 26.84 1.71
N ALA A 74 -4.32 27.15 1.20
CA ALA A 74 -4.51 27.41 -0.22
C ALA A 74 -3.70 28.62 -0.71
N LEU A 75 -3.58 29.66 0.12
CA LEU A 75 -2.81 30.86 -0.22
C LEU A 75 -1.31 30.57 -0.26
N LEU A 76 -0.79 29.84 0.73
CA LEU A 76 0.63 29.44 0.79
C LEU A 76 1.05 28.58 -0.41
N LEU A 77 0.15 27.72 -0.90
CA LEU A 77 0.37 26.94 -2.12
C LEU A 77 0.43 27.82 -3.37
N VAL A 78 -0.45 28.83 -3.48
CA VAL A 78 -0.51 29.71 -4.66
C VAL A 78 0.68 30.68 -4.71
N LEU A 79 1.22 31.04 -3.55
CA LEU A 79 2.35 31.96 -3.42
C LEU A 79 3.72 31.26 -3.57
N ASP A 80 3.76 29.92 -3.72
CA ASP A 80 4.98 29.11 -3.79
C ASP A 80 5.95 29.32 -2.60
N ASP A 81 5.43 29.80 -1.46
CA ASP A 81 6.24 30.11 -0.27
C ASP A 81 6.72 28.84 0.47
N LEU A 82 6.00 27.72 0.33
CA LEU A 82 6.29 26.45 0.99
C LEU A 82 5.96 25.25 0.09
N PRO A 83 6.74 24.15 0.17
CA PRO A 83 6.47 22.95 -0.61
C PRO A 83 5.11 22.33 -0.25
N PHE A 84 4.49 21.70 -1.25
CA PHE A 84 3.12 21.18 -1.19
C PHE A 84 2.88 20.24 0.01
N SER A 85 3.84 19.35 0.25
CA SER A 85 3.89 18.41 1.37
C SER A 85 3.82 19.12 2.72
N THR A 86 4.64 20.15 2.95
CA THR A 86 4.63 20.92 4.20
C THR A 86 3.30 21.59 4.46
N VAL A 87 2.68 22.17 3.43
CA VAL A 87 1.38 22.86 3.57
C VAL A 87 0.26 21.87 3.89
N ILE A 88 0.19 20.73 3.21
CA ILE A 88 -0.79 19.67 3.50
C ILE A 88 -0.57 19.09 4.89
N GLY A 89 0.68 18.74 5.20
CA GLY A 89 1.05 18.13 6.48
C GLY A 89 0.69 19.04 7.65
N ALA A 90 1.03 20.33 7.58
CA ALA A 90 0.66 21.32 8.58
C ALA A 90 -0.86 21.46 8.74
N ALA A 91 -1.62 21.50 7.64
CA ALA A 91 -3.08 21.58 7.68
C ALA A 91 -3.71 20.36 8.37
N LEU A 92 -3.17 19.16 8.13
CA LEU A 92 -3.61 17.91 8.75
C LEU A 92 -3.29 17.87 10.25
N VAL A 93 -2.08 18.28 10.65
CA VAL A 93 -1.70 18.39 12.08
C VAL A 93 -2.66 19.34 12.80
N LEU A 94 -2.88 20.53 12.24
CA LEU A 94 -3.77 21.51 12.85
C LEU A 94 -5.21 20.99 12.97
N ARG A 95 -5.68 20.24 11.96
CA ARG A 95 -6.98 19.56 12.03
C ARG A 95 -7.05 18.52 13.12
N GLY A 96 -6.02 17.69 13.25
CA GLY A 96 -5.93 16.69 14.31
C GLY A 96 -5.99 17.34 15.70
N LEU A 97 -5.24 18.43 15.91
CA LEU A 97 -5.25 19.20 17.16
C LEU A 97 -6.62 19.81 17.46
N LEU A 98 -7.29 20.40 16.46
CA LEU A 98 -8.64 20.98 16.61
C LEU A 98 -9.71 19.92 16.91
N VAL A 99 -9.60 18.74 16.31
CA VAL A 99 -10.45 17.58 16.64
C VAL A 99 -10.17 17.13 18.07
N GLY A 100 -8.89 17.01 18.47
CA GLY A 100 -8.48 16.62 19.82
C GLY A 100 -8.96 17.60 20.89
N ALA A 101 -8.88 18.90 20.63
CA ALA A 101 -9.41 19.93 21.53
C ALA A 101 -10.93 19.81 21.74
N ASN A 102 -11.68 19.45 20.68
CA ASN A 102 -13.12 19.20 20.78
C ASN A 102 -13.47 17.95 21.61
N VAL A 103 -12.56 17.00 21.75
CA VAL A 103 -12.76 15.77 22.55
C VAL A 103 -12.69 16.04 24.05
N LEU A 104 -12.05 17.13 24.46
CA LEU A 104 -11.99 17.57 25.85
C LEU A 104 -13.32 18.16 26.35
N THR A 105 -14.25 18.47 25.45
CA THR A 105 -15.61 18.90 25.83
C THR A 105 -16.45 17.73 26.34
N PRO A 106 -17.39 17.96 27.30
CA PRO A 106 -18.16 16.87 27.91
C PRO A 106 -19.08 16.19 26.88
N ARG A 107 -18.63 15.06 26.35
CA ARG A 107 -19.38 14.12 25.50
C ARG A 107 -19.33 12.70 26.08
N GLY A 108 -20.24 11.82 25.65
CA GLY A 108 -20.29 10.43 26.09
C GLY A 108 -18.98 9.65 25.85
N ARG A 109 -18.73 8.60 26.65
CA ARG A 109 -17.46 7.84 26.66
C ARG A 109 -17.05 7.26 25.29
N SER A 110 -17.99 6.81 24.45
CA SER A 110 -17.67 6.28 23.10
C SER A 110 -17.23 7.39 22.14
N ALA A 111 -18.00 8.49 22.06
CA ALA A 111 -17.69 9.65 21.24
C ALA A 111 -16.35 10.31 21.61
N ARG A 112 -15.96 10.23 22.89
CA ARG A 112 -14.66 10.71 23.36
C ARG A 112 -13.51 9.84 22.81
N ARG A 113 -13.61 8.51 22.90
CA ARG A 113 -12.60 7.59 22.36
C ARG A 113 -12.40 7.78 20.86
N ASP A 114 -13.48 7.93 20.10
CA ASP A 114 -13.41 8.04 18.63
C ASP A 114 -12.73 9.33 18.16
N GLY A 115 -13.04 10.43 18.84
CA GLY A 115 -12.38 11.69 18.52
C GLY A 115 -10.90 11.67 18.89
N VAL A 116 -10.47 10.97 19.96
CA VAL A 116 -9.04 10.80 20.26
C VAL A 116 -8.34 10.05 19.13
N VAL A 117 -8.90 8.92 18.68
CA VAL A 117 -8.29 8.11 17.62
C VAL A 117 -8.20 8.92 16.32
N MET A 118 -9.26 9.61 15.93
CA MET A 118 -9.26 10.44 14.72
C MET A 118 -8.29 11.63 14.83
N ALA A 119 -8.22 12.30 15.99
CA ALA A 119 -7.28 13.38 16.25
C ALA A 119 -5.83 12.89 16.14
N ALA A 120 -5.51 11.79 16.83
CA ALA A 120 -4.19 11.17 16.79
C ALA A 120 -3.82 10.76 15.35
N SER A 121 -4.73 10.13 14.62
CA SER A 121 -4.52 9.72 13.23
C SER A 121 -4.16 10.91 12.33
N LEU A 122 -4.89 12.02 12.45
CA LEU A 122 -4.66 13.23 11.65
C LEU A 122 -3.35 13.94 12.01
N VAL A 123 -2.99 13.98 13.29
CA VAL A 123 -1.72 14.56 13.74
C VAL A 123 -0.55 13.73 13.22
N VAL A 124 -0.59 12.40 13.42
CA VAL A 124 0.48 11.53 12.92
C VAL A 124 0.56 11.65 11.40
N PHE A 125 -0.59 11.67 10.69
CA PHE A 125 -0.60 11.74 9.22
C PHE A 125 0.01 13.05 8.73
N GLY A 126 -0.35 14.16 9.38
CA GLY A 126 0.23 15.46 9.06
C GLY A 126 1.73 15.52 9.33
N VAL A 127 2.20 14.98 10.46
CA VAL A 127 3.64 14.95 10.78
C VAL A 127 4.42 14.15 9.75
N VAL A 128 3.93 12.99 9.35
CA VAL A 128 4.59 12.12 8.36
C VAL A 128 4.75 12.81 7.02
N VAL A 129 3.70 13.49 6.55
CA VAL A 129 3.73 14.24 5.29
C VAL A 129 4.73 15.41 5.35
N VAL A 130 4.97 16.00 6.53
CA VAL A 130 6.00 17.04 6.71
C VAL A 130 7.41 16.45 6.77
N VAL A 131 7.57 15.32 7.46
CA VAL A 131 8.89 14.72 7.73
C VAL A 131 9.47 14.05 6.49
N VAL A 132 8.64 13.42 5.64
CA VAL A 132 9.11 12.72 4.44
C VAL A 132 8.35 13.17 3.18
N PRO A 133 8.71 14.33 2.60
CA PRO A 133 7.91 14.99 1.57
C PRO A 133 7.92 14.26 0.23
N ASP A 134 9.07 13.74 -0.23
CA ASP A 134 9.21 13.17 -1.58
C ASP A 134 8.51 11.82 -1.74
N THR A 135 8.70 10.92 -0.78
CA THR A 135 7.98 9.65 -0.70
C THR A 135 6.49 9.84 -0.46
N ALA A 136 6.08 10.82 0.35
CA ALA A 136 4.66 11.12 0.58
C ALA A 136 3.98 11.62 -0.70
N VAL A 137 4.63 12.53 -1.45
CA VAL A 137 4.11 13.02 -2.73
C VAL A 137 4.03 11.90 -3.76
N LEU A 138 5.06 11.07 -3.86
CA LEU A 138 5.08 9.92 -4.77
C LEU A 138 4.01 8.88 -4.40
N ALA A 139 3.86 8.54 -3.11
CA ALA A 139 2.84 7.61 -2.62
C ALA A 139 1.41 8.14 -2.82
N VAL A 140 1.18 9.43 -2.58
CA VAL A 140 -0.13 10.08 -2.82
C VAL A 140 -0.44 10.13 -4.30
N ARG A 141 0.53 10.49 -5.14
CA ARG A 141 0.38 10.53 -6.60
C ARG A 141 0.13 9.13 -7.16
N ALA A 142 0.91 8.15 -6.75
CA ALA A 142 0.72 6.75 -7.12
C ALA A 142 -0.65 6.26 -6.64
N GLY A 143 -1.01 6.48 -5.38
CA GLY A 143 -2.31 6.10 -4.83
C GLY A 143 -3.49 6.73 -5.56
N LEU A 144 -3.41 8.02 -5.93
CA LEU A 144 -4.44 8.71 -6.71
C LEU A 144 -4.49 8.21 -8.16
N GLY A 145 -3.35 8.01 -8.80
CA GLY A 145 -3.25 7.48 -10.17
C GLY A 145 -3.76 6.05 -10.27
N ILE A 146 -3.17 5.14 -9.49
CA ILE A 146 -3.55 3.72 -9.37
C ILE A 146 -5.01 3.58 -8.97
N GLY A 147 -5.41 4.29 -7.92
CA GLY A 147 -6.77 4.25 -7.39
C GLY A 147 -7.80 4.69 -8.42
N SER A 148 -7.53 5.78 -9.17
CA SER A 148 -8.43 6.25 -10.23
C SER A 148 -8.45 5.34 -11.46
N MET A 149 -7.33 4.71 -11.84
CA MET A 149 -7.29 3.71 -12.91
C MET A 149 -8.06 2.44 -12.56
N ALA A 150 -7.82 1.88 -11.36
CA ALA A 150 -8.54 0.70 -10.88
C ALA A 150 -10.04 0.99 -10.74
N LEU A 151 -10.40 2.12 -10.11
CA LEU A 151 -11.78 2.60 -9.99
C LEU A 151 -12.43 2.79 -11.36
N GLY A 152 -11.73 3.44 -12.28
CA GLY A 152 -12.19 3.71 -13.63
C GLY A 152 -12.43 2.43 -14.42
N GLY A 153 -11.53 1.45 -14.34
CA GLY A 153 -11.69 0.13 -14.97
C GLY A 153 -12.90 -0.64 -14.43
N ILE A 154 -13.08 -0.65 -13.10
CA ILE A 154 -14.25 -1.27 -12.45
C ILE A 154 -15.55 -0.60 -12.94
N VAL A 155 -15.62 0.74 -12.89
CA VAL A 155 -16.79 1.52 -13.33
C VAL A 155 -17.04 1.35 -14.84
N LEU A 156 -15.99 1.30 -15.65
CA LEU A 156 -16.07 1.08 -17.09
C LEU A 156 -16.70 -0.26 -17.43
N ASN A 157 -16.19 -1.35 -16.84
CA ASN A 157 -16.71 -2.70 -17.05
C ASN A 157 -18.19 -2.78 -16.65
N MET A 158 -18.56 -2.16 -15.54
CA MET A 158 -19.94 -2.10 -15.08
C MET A 158 -20.86 -1.30 -16.01
N GLY A 159 -20.38 -0.18 -16.55
CA GLY A 159 -21.14 0.61 -17.52
C GLY A 159 -21.38 -0.14 -18.83
N LEU A 160 -20.37 -0.87 -19.32
CA LEU A 160 -20.50 -1.76 -20.47
C LEU A 160 -21.53 -2.87 -20.22
N ARG A 161 -21.55 -3.47 -19.02
CA ARG A 161 -22.55 -4.49 -18.62
C ARG A 161 -23.98 -3.96 -18.60
N GLN A 162 -24.20 -2.77 -18.03
CA GLN A 162 -25.53 -2.14 -18.03
C GLN A 162 -26.00 -1.78 -19.45
N GLY A 163 -25.07 -1.35 -20.32
CA GLY A 163 -25.37 -1.11 -21.73
C GLY A 163 -25.78 -2.38 -22.47
N ALA A 164 -25.14 -3.52 -22.19
CA ALA A 164 -25.47 -4.81 -22.78
C ALA A 164 -26.81 -5.37 -22.27
N ALA A 165 -27.07 -5.31 -20.95
CA ALA A 165 -28.32 -5.78 -20.35
C ALA A 165 -29.54 -4.90 -20.68
N GLY A 166 -29.33 -3.59 -20.91
CA GLY A 166 -30.37 -2.67 -21.39
C GLY A 166 -30.75 -2.90 -22.86
N ALA A 167 -29.86 -3.46 -23.67
CA ALA A 167 -30.12 -3.78 -25.07
C ALA A 167 -31.06 -5.00 -25.24
N GLU A 168 -31.03 -5.95 -24.30
CA GLU A 168 -31.89 -7.15 -24.33
C GLU A 168 -33.30 -6.91 -23.76
N SER A 169 -33.50 -5.85 -22.98
CA SER A 169 -34.79 -5.55 -22.32
C SER A 169 -35.68 -4.54 -23.06
N HIS A 170 -35.26 -4.06 -24.24
CA HIS A 170 -36.03 -3.16 -25.09
C HIS A 170 -36.98 -3.88 -26.07
N GLN A 171 -37.84 -4.74 -25.52
CA GLN A 171 -39.12 -5.07 -26.14
C GLN A 171 -40.23 -4.83 -25.10
N GLY A 172 -40.77 -3.61 -25.03
CA GLY A 172 -42.15 -3.44 -24.56
C GLY A 172 -42.56 -2.21 -23.75
N HIS A 173 -41.69 -1.34 -23.22
CA HIS A 173 -42.16 -0.17 -22.46
C HIS A 173 -41.40 1.12 -22.82
N PRO A 174 -42.10 2.22 -23.17
CA PRO A 174 -41.46 3.50 -23.44
C PRO A 174 -40.94 4.08 -22.13
N ALA A 175 -39.62 4.26 -22.03
CA ALA A 175 -38.98 4.89 -20.89
C ALA A 175 -39.42 6.35 -20.78
N THR A 176 -40.40 6.63 -19.92
CA THR A 176 -40.76 7.99 -19.54
C THR A 176 -39.80 8.52 -18.50
N SER A 177 -38.86 9.33 -19.01
CA SER A 177 -38.43 10.63 -18.45
C SER A 177 -37.48 10.63 -17.23
N PRO A 178 -36.88 11.78 -16.88
CA PRO A 178 -36.44 12.91 -17.72
C PRO A 178 -34.98 13.27 -17.41
N LEU A 179 -34.41 14.13 -18.25
CA LEU A 179 -33.29 15.00 -17.89
C LEU A 179 -33.64 15.76 -16.60
N ASP A 180 -33.17 15.31 -15.43
CA ASP A 180 -33.27 16.09 -14.19
C ASP A 180 -31.93 16.77 -13.93
N HIS A 181 -31.99 18.07 -13.63
CA HIS A 181 -30.89 19.03 -13.51
C HIS A 181 -30.03 18.81 -12.25
N ARG A 182 -29.88 17.56 -11.82
CA ARG A 182 -29.13 17.18 -10.63
C ARG A 182 -27.66 17.09 -10.97
N GLY A 183 -26.86 18.01 -10.41
CA GLY A 183 -25.41 18.02 -10.60
C GLY A 183 -24.75 16.67 -10.31
N ALA A 184 -23.57 16.44 -10.89
CA ALA A 184 -22.78 15.21 -10.74
C ALA A 184 -22.73 14.61 -9.31
N PRO A 185 -22.67 15.37 -8.20
CA PRO A 185 -22.67 14.82 -6.84
C PRO A 185 -23.94 14.06 -6.47
N ALA A 186 -25.11 14.51 -6.93
CA ALA A 186 -26.39 13.91 -6.59
C ALA A 186 -26.58 12.57 -7.30
N LEU A 187 -26.13 12.45 -8.56
CA LEU A 187 -26.11 11.20 -9.32
C LEU A 187 -25.12 10.17 -8.72
N VAL A 188 -23.96 10.62 -8.24
CA VAL A 188 -22.98 9.74 -7.56
C VAL A 188 -23.52 9.25 -6.23
N ASN A 189 -24.17 10.13 -5.46
CA ASN A 189 -24.79 9.75 -4.20
C ASN A 189 -25.95 8.75 -4.41
N ASP A 190 -26.80 8.97 -5.42
CA ASP A 190 -27.90 8.06 -5.75
C ASP A 190 -27.38 6.70 -6.25
N TRP A 191 -26.29 6.71 -7.03
CA TRP A 191 -25.60 5.49 -7.46
C TRP A 191 -24.95 4.74 -6.29
N LEU A 192 -24.28 5.43 -5.36
CA LEU A 192 -23.67 4.81 -4.16
C LEU A 192 -24.73 4.25 -3.18
N VAL A 193 -25.88 4.90 -3.07
CA VAL A 193 -26.94 4.53 -2.12
C VAL A 193 -27.80 3.37 -2.63
N ASN A 194 -28.09 3.34 -3.93
CA ASN A 194 -28.98 2.32 -4.52
C ASN A 194 -28.26 1.05 -4.96
N ARG A 195 -26.92 1.03 -4.90
CA ARG A 195 -26.11 -0.14 -5.24
C ARG A 195 -25.98 -1.08 -4.05
N ARG A 196 -26.89 -2.04 -3.98
CA ARG A 196 -26.83 -3.15 -3.01
C ARG A 196 -26.70 -4.45 -3.79
N LEU A 197 -25.69 -5.24 -3.45
CA LEU A 197 -25.65 -6.64 -3.88
C LEU A 197 -26.91 -7.36 -3.39
N ALA A 198 -27.41 -8.28 -4.20
CA ALA A 198 -28.53 -9.13 -3.81
C ALA A 198 -28.18 -9.88 -2.52
N ALA A 199 -29.17 -10.10 -1.66
CA ALA A 199 -28.95 -10.72 -0.35
C ALA A 199 -28.33 -12.12 -0.47
N GLU A 200 -28.71 -12.87 -1.51
CA GLU A 200 -28.19 -14.20 -1.83
C GLU A 200 -26.71 -14.16 -2.24
N ASP A 201 -26.34 -13.30 -3.19
CA ASP A 201 -24.95 -13.10 -3.61
C ASP A 201 -24.06 -12.70 -2.43
N ARG A 202 -24.56 -11.79 -1.58
CA ARG A 202 -23.85 -11.34 -0.38
C ARG A 202 -23.65 -12.48 0.63
N ALA A 203 -24.64 -13.35 0.82
CA ALA A 203 -24.52 -14.49 1.71
C ALA A 203 -23.45 -15.49 1.21
N GLY A 204 -23.42 -15.76 -0.09
CA GLY A 204 -22.39 -16.59 -0.72
C GLY A 204 -20.99 -16.03 -0.51
N LEU A 205 -20.79 -14.73 -0.70
CA LEU A 205 -19.49 -14.06 -0.46
C LEU A 205 -19.04 -14.13 1.01
N VAL A 206 -19.97 -14.03 1.96
CA VAL A 206 -19.66 -14.19 3.39
C VAL A 206 -19.24 -15.64 3.67
N GLU A 207 -19.88 -16.62 3.06
CA GLU A 207 -19.52 -18.03 3.26
C GLU A 207 -18.11 -18.37 2.73
N THR A 208 -17.67 -17.72 1.65
CA THR A 208 -16.33 -17.93 1.08
C THR A 208 -15.23 -17.23 1.87
N MET A 209 -15.48 -16.03 2.39
CA MET A 209 -14.47 -15.22 3.09
C MET A 209 -14.30 -15.59 4.58
N PHE A 210 -15.31 -16.20 5.21
CA PHE A 210 -15.30 -16.49 6.64
C PHE A 210 -15.30 -17.99 6.94
N PHE A 211 -14.46 -18.39 7.90
CA PHE A 211 -14.35 -19.76 8.40
C PHE A 211 -15.42 -20.02 9.48
N GLU A 212 -16.68 -20.12 9.07
CA GLU A 212 -17.86 -20.32 9.92
C GLU A 212 -18.54 -21.69 9.69
N ALA A 213 -19.50 -22.05 10.56
CA ALA A 213 -20.29 -23.29 10.44
C ALA A 213 -21.15 -23.28 9.16
N PRO A 214 -21.51 -24.45 8.58
CA PRO A 214 -21.39 -25.81 9.13
C PRO A 214 -20.00 -26.45 8.98
N ASN A 215 -19.18 -26.05 8.00
CA ASN A 215 -17.93 -26.75 7.64
C ASN A 215 -16.65 -26.11 8.20
N LYS A 216 -16.74 -25.40 9.32
CA LYS A 216 -15.61 -24.62 9.90
C LYS A 216 -14.34 -25.44 10.07
N ALA A 217 -14.44 -26.62 10.68
CA ALA A 217 -13.29 -27.46 11.00
C ALA A 217 -12.57 -27.94 9.73
N SER A 218 -13.32 -28.39 8.73
CA SER A 218 -12.77 -28.84 7.44
C SER A 218 -12.12 -27.68 6.66
N LYS A 219 -12.76 -26.50 6.62
CA LYS A 219 -12.19 -25.30 5.99
C LYS A 219 -10.87 -24.88 6.66
N LEU A 220 -10.82 -24.86 8.00
CA LEU A 220 -9.60 -24.53 8.75
C LEU A 220 -8.49 -25.59 8.57
N ALA A 221 -8.84 -26.87 8.58
CA ALA A 221 -7.87 -27.94 8.35
C ALA A 221 -7.24 -27.81 6.96
N SER A 222 -8.06 -27.61 5.92
CA SER A 222 -7.59 -27.41 4.55
C SER A 222 -6.71 -26.16 4.43
N PHE A 223 -7.11 -25.06 5.08
CA PHE A 223 -6.32 -23.82 5.14
C PHE A 223 -4.94 -24.07 5.79
N TRP A 224 -4.88 -24.73 6.95
CA TRP A 224 -3.62 -24.98 7.64
C TRP A 224 -2.70 -25.93 6.87
N VAL A 225 -3.25 -27.00 6.29
CA VAL A 225 -2.47 -27.92 5.43
C VAL A 225 -1.89 -27.15 4.26
N MET A 226 -2.71 -26.35 3.57
CA MET A 226 -2.24 -25.59 2.41
C MET A 226 -1.22 -24.50 2.81
N MET A 227 -1.39 -23.85 3.96
CA MET A 227 -0.42 -22.89 4.49
C MET A 227 0.94 -23.57 4.74
N VAL A 228 0.97 -24.72 5.40
CA VAL A 228 2.24 -25.44 5.68
C VAL A 228 2.90 -25.89 4.38
N LEU A 229 2.13 -26.47 3.44
CA LEU A 229 2.66 -26.90 2.15
C LEU A 229 3.19 -25.72 1.31
N ALA A 230 2.42 -24.64 1.19
CA ALA A 230 2.84 -23.44 0.45
C ALA A 230 4.08 -22.80 1.06
N THR A 231 4.15 -22.73 2.40
CA THR A 231 5.34 -22.22 3.11
C THR A 231 6.55 -23.13 2.89
N GLY A 232 6.35 -24.45 2.90
CA GLY A 232 7.43 -25.40 2.60
C GLY A 232 8.00 -25.19 1.19
N ILE A 233 7.13 -25.10 0.18
CA ILE A 233 7.53 -24.82 -1.21
C ILE A 233 8.24 -23.47 -1.28
N ALA A 234 7.69 -22.42 -0.67
CA ALA A 234 8.29 -21.08 -0.67
C ALA A 234 9.67 -21.08 -0.01
N SER A 235 9.84 -21.78 1.12
CA SER A 235 11.12 -21.84 1.84
C SER A 235 12.19 -22.54 1.01
N PHE A 236 11.88 -23.69 0.41
CA PHE A 236 12.81 -24.36 -0.51
C PHE A 236 13.10 -23.52 -1.76
N ALA A 237 12.10 -22.82 -2.29
CA ALA A 237 12.26 -21.98 -3.47
C ALA A 237 13.15 -20.76 -3.21
N VAL A 238 13.02 -20.13 -2.04
CA VAL A 238 13.91 -19.04 -1.60
C VAL A 238 15.32 -19.57 -1.40
N ILE A 239 15.49 -20.71 -0.71
CA ILE A 239 16.80 -21.31 -0.48
C ILE A 239 17.50 -21.69 -1.80
N GLN A 240 16.76 -22.17 -2.80
CA GLN A 240 17.27 -22.50 -4.12
C GLN A 240 17.36 -21.29 -5.08
N ASP A 241 17.06 -20.09 -4.60
CA ASP A 241 17.04 -18.85 -5.38
C ASP A 241 16.20 -18.95 -6.68
N SER A 242 15.05 -19.63 -6.62
CA SER A 242 14.23 -19.95 -7.80
C SER A 242 12.95 -19.12 -7.88
N THR A 243 13.01 -18.01 -8.63
CA THR A 243 11.87 -17.11 -8.87
C THR A 243 10.61 -17.85 -9.36
N ALA A 244 10.77 -18.81 -10.29
CA ALA A 244 9.63 -19.53 -10.87
C ALA A 244 8.90 -20.39 -9.83
N VAL A 245 9.64 -21.08 -8.96
CA VAL A 245 9.05 -21.91 -7.89
C VAL A 245 8.49 -21.03 -6.79
N VAL A 246 9.11 -19.89 -6.50
CA VAL A 246 8.58 -18.89 -5.56
C VAL A 246 7.22 -18.38 -6.03
N ILE A 247 7.06 -18.05 -7.32
CA ILE A 247 5.77 -17.67 -7.90
C ILE A 247 4.76 -18.82 -7.76
N GLY A 248 5.19 -20.06 -8.04
CA GLY A 248 4.37 -21.26 -7.84
C GLY A 248 3.86 -21.41 -6.39
N ALA A 249 4.70 -21.13 -5.39
CA ALA A 249 4.32 -21.16 -3.99
C ALA A 249 3.26 -20.09 -3.65
N MET A 250 3.37 -18.89 -4.24
CA MET A 250 2.38 -17.82 -4.06
C MET A 250 0.99 -18.21 -4.59
N LEU A 251 0.90 -18.98 -5.68
CA LEU A 251 -0.37 -19.43 -6.26
C LEU A 251 -1.17 -20.39 -5.35
N VAL A 252 -0.46 -21.16 -4.53
CA VAL A 252 -1.04 -22.22 -3.69
C VAL A 252 -1.48 -21.66 -2.32
N ALA A 253 -0.90 -20.54 -1.88
CA ALA A 253 -1.08 -19.98 -0.56
C ALA A 253 -2.53 -19.49 -0.30
N PRO A 254 -3.19 -19.93 0.79
CA PRO A 254 -4.59 -19.60 1.04
C PRO A 254 -4.80 -18.28 1.82
N LEU A 255 -3.75 -17.47 2.03
CA LEU A 255 -3.77 -16.32 2.94
C LEU A 255 -4.66 -15.16 2.46
N MET A 256 -4.96 -15.10 1.15
CA MET A 256 -5.82 -14.06 0.58
C MET A 256 -7.25 -14.11 1.16
N THR A 257 -7.81 -15.31 1.36
CA THR A 257 -9.17 -15.49 1.87
C THR A 257 -9.41 -14.81 3.23
N PRO A 258 -8.62 -15.09 4.29
CA PRO A 258 -8.80 -14.40 5.56
C PRO A 258 -8.52 -12.89 5.48
N ILE A 259 -7.63 -12.41 4.60
CA ILE A 259 -7.38 -10.97 4.38
C ILE A 259 -8.61 -10.29 3.74
N MET A 260 -9.25 -10.94 2.77
CA MET A 260 -10.53 -10.47 2.22
C MET A 260 -11.62 -10.47 3.30
N GLY A 261 -11.62 -11.48 4.19
CA GLY A 261 -12.49 -11.51 5.37
C GLY A 261 -12.26 -10.35 6.34
N VAL A 262 -11.00 -9.95 6.59
CA VAL A 262 -10.66 -8.74 7.37
C VAL A 262 -11.28 -7.52 6.72
N SER A 263 -11.07 -7.34 5.42
CA SER A 263 -11.59 -6.21 4.63
C SER A 263 -13.11 -6.16 4.61
N ALA A 264 -13.76 -7.31 4.44
CA ALA A 264 -15.21 -7.47 4.42
C ALA A 264 -15.85 -7.19 5.78
N ALA A 265 -15.25 -7.71 6.86
CA ALA A 265 -15.72 -7.42 8.21
C ALA A 265 -15.49 -5.95 8.57
N ALA A 266 -14.40 -5.37 8.08
CA ALA A 266 -14.05 -3.99 8.33
C ALA A 266 -15.08 -3.02 7.73
N VAL A 267 -15.36 -3.19 6.44
CA VAL A 267 -16.28 -2.33 5.70
C VAL A 267 -17.75 -2.50 6.13
N ASN A 268 -18.09 -3.63 6.75
CA ASN A 268 -19.45 -3.88 7.25
C ASN A 268 -19.61 -3.62 8.77
N GLY A 269 -18.54 -3.23 9.46
CA GLY A 269 -18.58 -2.99 10.91
C GLY A 269 -18.88 -4.23 11.73
N TRP A 270 -18.29 -5.39 11.39
CA TRP A 270 -18.47 -6.66 12.08
C TRP A 270 -17.27 -6.98 12.99
N PRO A 271 -17.17 -6.40 14.22
CA PRO A 271 -15.95 -6.45 15.03
C PRO A 271 -15.52 -7.88 15.41
N THR A 272 -16.47 -8.77 15.69
CA THR A 272 -16.16 -10.17 16.03
C THR A 272 -15.55 -10.93 14.84
N ARG A 273 -16.08 -10.71 13.63
CA ARG A 273 -15.54 -11.31 12.41
C ARG A 273 -14.18 -10.73 12.07
N LEU A 274 -14.04 -9.41 12.21
CA LEU A 274 -12.78 -8.70 12.01
C LEU A 274 -11.67 -9.27 12.91
N ALA A 275 -11.93 -9.38 14.21
CA ALA A 275 -10.96 -9.93 15.17
C ALA A 275 -10.59 -11.39 14.84
N ARG A 276 -11.58 -12.23 14.51
CA ARG A 276 -11.31 -13.64 14.14
C ARG A 276 -10.48 -13.78 12.88
N SER A 277 -10.79 -13.03 11.83
CA SER A 277 -10.02 -13.06 10.58
C SER A 277 -8.62 -12.49 10.78
N LEU A 278 -8.46 -11.41 11.57
CA LEU A 278 -7.15 -10.85 11.88
C LEU A 278 -6.28 -11.83 12.69
N VAL A 279 -6.85 -12.48 13.71
CA VAL A 279 -6.16 -13.53 14.47
C VAL A 279 -5.74 -14.68 13.56
N LEU A 280 -6.57 -15.07 12.60
CA LEU A 280 -6.23 -16.12 11.64
C LEU A 280 -5.07 -15.70 10.72
N VAL A 281 -5.05 -14.46 10.22
CA VAL A 281 -3.93 -13.93 9.41
C VAL A 281 -2.63 -13.92 10.23
N VAL A 282 -2.67 -13.40 11.46
CA VAL A 282 -1.48 -13.33 12.33
C VAL A 282 -1.00 -14.73 12.72
N ALA A 283 -1.91 -15.65 13.08
CA ALA A 283 -1.55 -17.02 13.40
C ALA A 283 -0.95 -17.75 12.19
N ALA A 284 -1.50 -17.54 11.00
CA ALA A 284 -0.99 -18.12 9.76
C ALA A 284 0.40 -17.57 9.41
N ALA A 285 0.62 -16.27 9.60
CA ALA A 285 1.92 -15.64 9.42
C ALA A 285 2.96 -16.20 10.39
N ALA A 286 2.63 -16.29 11.69
CA ALA A 286 3.50 -16.86 12.69
C ALA A 286 3.83 -18.34 12.41
N ALA A 287 2.84 -19.14 12.00
CA ALA A 287 3.07 -20.52 11.61
C ALA A 287 3.96 -20.65 10.39
N ALA A 288 3.79 -19.77 9.38
CA ALA A 288 4.66 -19.76 8.21
C ALA A 288 6.11 -19.45 8.59
N VAL A 289 6.34 -18.44 9.43
CA VAL A 289 7.67 -18.12 9.95
C VAL A 289 8.28 -19.32 10.69
N VAL A 290 7.53 -19.97 11.58
CA VAL A 290 7.99 -21.15 12.33
C VAL A 290 8.33 -22.31 11.39
N VAL A 291 7.51 -22.58 10.38
CA VAL A 291 7.77 -23.65 9.41
C VAL A 291 9.02 -23.36 8.59
N ALA A 292 9.19 -22.13 8.10
CA ALA A 292 10.36 -21.73 7.35
C ALA A 292 11.65 -21.79 8.20
N TRP A 293 11.58 -21.34 9.45
CA TRP A 293 12.66 -21.47 10.43
C TRP A 293 13.05 -22.94 10.66
N LEU A 294 12.07 -23.83 10.84
CA LEU A 294 12.33 -25.26 11.00
C LEU A 294 13.00 -25.87 9.76
N ILE A 295 12.57 -25.47 8.56
CA ILE A 295 13.17 -25.95 7.30
C ILE A 295 14.61 -25.46 7.17
N ALA A 296 14.87 -24.17 7.47
CA ALA A 296 16.21 -23.61 7.46
C ALA A 296 17.13 -24.35 8.42
N SER A 297 16.68 -24.61 9.66
CA SER A 297 17.46 -25.32 10.68
C SER A 297 17.78 -26.79 10.33
N TRP A 298 17.02 -27.38 9.39
CA TRP A 298 17.23 -28.75 8.94
C TRP A 298 18.23 -28.85 7.79
N LEU A 299 18.43 -27.79 7.01
CA LEU A 299 19.38 -27.77 5.90
C LEU A 299 20.80 -27.40 6.40
N PRO A 300 21.87 -28.00 5.86
CA PRO A 300 23.22 -27.51 6.08
C PRO A 300 23.31 -26.07 5.57
N SER A 301 23.93 -25.17 6.37
CA SER A 301 24.02 -23.72 6.18
C SER A 301 23.60 -23.23 4.80
N VAL A 302 22.48 -22.53 4.75
CA VAL A 302 22.05 -21.75 3.59
C VAL A 302 23.25 -20.89 3.17
N GLY A 303 23.57 -20.84 1.87
CA GLY A 303 24.65 -19.98 1.37
C GLY A 303 24.45 -18.52 1.80
N ASP A 304 25.48 -17.69 1.59
CA ASP A 304 25.49 -16.30 2.06
C ASP A 304 24.18 -15.55 1.69
N ILE A 305 23.47 -15.06 2.70
CA ILE A 305 22.14 -14.43 2.58
C ILE A 305 22.19 -13.29 1.57
N ASN A 306 23.29 -12.54 1.58
CA ASN A 306 23.50 -11.35 0.75
C ASN A 306 23.56 -11.71 -0.74
N THR A 307 23.98 -12.92 -1.08
CA THR A 307 24.05 -13.38 -2.48
C THR A 307 22.72 -13.96 -3.01
N ASN A 308 21.76 -14.22 -2.12
CA ASN A 308 20.48 -14.82 -2.51
C ASN A 308 19.50 -13.75 -2.99
N THR A 309 19.26 -13.69 -4.30
CA THR A 309 18.41 -12.66 -4.90
C THR A 309 16.96 -12.71 -4.38
N GLN A 310 16.45 -13.90 -4.03
CA GLN A 310 15.13 -14.04 -3.41
C GLN A 310 15.07 -13.52 -1.97
N ILE A 311 16.16 -13.50 -1.22
CA ILE A 311 16.18 -12.89 0.12
C ILE A 311 16.36 -11.39 -0.01
N ALA A 312 17.39 -10.93 -0.74
CA ALA A 312 17.71 -9.51 -0.91
C ALA A 312 16.50 -8.70 -1.39
N SER A 313 15.81 -9.16 -2.44
CA SER A 313 14.61 -8.51 -2.99
C SER A 313 13.40 -8.44 -2.04
N ARG A 314 13.47 -9.05 -0.85
CA ARG A 314 12.39 -9.07 0.14
C ARG A 314 12.76 -8.42 1.46
N VAL A 315 14.03 -8.13 1.69
CA VAL A 315 14.53 -7.43 2.87
C VAL A 315 14.39 -5.93 2.72
N GLU A 316 14.43 -5.42 1.49
CA GLU A 316 14.32 -4.00 1.18
C GLU A 316 12.95 -3.67 0.57
N PRO A 317 11.93 -3.39 1.39
CA PRO A 317 10.62 -3.03 0.88
C PRO A 317 10.67 -1.70 0.12
N SER A 318 10.14 -1.68 -1.10
CA SER A 318 10.08 -0.49 -1.94
C SER A 318 8.66 0.08 -2.05
N LEU A 319 8.55 1.31 -2.55
CA LEU A 319 7.24 1.89 -2.90
C LEU A 319 6.57 1.13 -4.07
N LEU A 320 7.35 0.46 -4.92
CA LEU A 320 6.81 -0.35 -6.01
C LEU A 320 6.05 -1.55 -5.45
N ASP A 321 6.54 -2.18 -4.37
CA ASP A 321 5.85 -3.27 -3.67
C ASP A 321 4.49 -2.82 -3.13
N PHE A 322 4.45 -1.63 -2.54
CA PHE A 322 3.20 -1.00 -2.09
C PHE A 322 2.20 -0.85 -3.25
N CYS A 323 2.65 -0.31 -4.39
CA CYS A 323 1.80 -0.13 -5.58
C CYS A 323 1.26 -1.46 -6.10
N ILE A 324 2.11 -2.48 -6.18
CA ILE A 324 1.74 -3.84 -6.59
C ILE A 324 0.69 -4.41 -5.63
N ALA A 325 0.89 -4.28 -4.31
CA ALA A 325 -0.04 -4.77 -3.30
C ALA A 325 -1.41 -4.08 -3.37
N VAL A 326 -1.47 -2.78 -3.65
CA VAL A 326 -2.73 -2.04 -3.86
C VAL A 326 -3.48 -2.59 -5.06
N PHE A 327 -2.82 -2.75 -6.21
CA PHE A 327 -3.46 -3.31 -7.41
C PHE A 327 -3.92 -4.75 -7.19
N ALA A 328 -3.09 -5.57 -6.57
CA ALA A 328 -3.43 -6.96 -6.33
C ALA A 328 -4.57 -7.10 -5.32
N GLY A 329 -4.62 -6.27 -4.29
CA GLY A 329 -5.77 -6.21 -3.37
C GLY A 329 -7.06 -5.77 -4.05
N ALA A 330 -6.98 -4.76 -4.93
CA ALA A 330 -8.14 -4.34 -5.73
C ALA A 330 -8.61 -5.44 -6.68
N ALA A 331 -7.69 -6.12 -7.37
CA ALA A 331 -7.98 -7.24 -8.25
C ALA A 331 -8.59 -8.42 -7.49
N GLY A 332 -8.00 -8.80 -6.35
CA GLY A 332 -8.49 -9.86 -5.49
C GLY A 332 -9.89 -9.57 -4.94
N ALA A 333 -10.15 -8.34 -4.50
CA ALA A 333 -11.48 -7.95 -4.03
C ALA A 333 -12.51 -7.92 -5.17
N TYR A 334 -12.12 -7.43 -6.35
CA TYR A 334 -12.97 -7.42 -7.53
C TYR A 334 -13.32 -8.85 -7.98
N ALA A 335 -12.32 -9.73 -8.06
CA ALA A 335 -12.50 -11.14 -8.38
C ALA A 335 -13.34 -11.87 -7.33
N THR A 336 -13.22 -11.49 -6.06
CA THR A 336 -14.04 -12.09 -5.00
C THR A 336 -15.52 -11.72 -5.17
N VAL A 337 -15.84 -10.46 -5.47
CA VAL A 337 -17.24 -10.01 -5.62
C VAL A 337 -17.87 -10.43 -6.95
N ASP A 338 -17.08 -10.62 -8.01
CA ASP A 338 -17.57 -10.99 -9.34
C ASP A 338 -17.40 -12.50 -9.61
N PRO A 339 -18.47 -13.32 -9.54
CA PRO A 339 -18.37 -14.78 -9.70
C PRO A 339 -17.84 -15.23 -11.06
N ARG A 340 -17.98 -14.40 -12.10
CA ARG A 340 -17.52 -14.69 -13.47
C ARG A 340 -16.00 -14.57 -13.61
N VAL A 341 -15.38 -13.84 -12.69
CA VAL A 341 -13.94 -13.57 -12.64
C VAL A 341 -13.26 -14.47 -11.60
N SER A 342 -13.97 -14.76 -10.50
CA SER A 342 -13.55 -15.70 -9.45
C SER A 342 -13.04 -17.05 -9.98
N SER A 343 -13.69 -17.62 -11.01
CA SER A 343 -13.32 -18.93 -11.57
C SER A 343 -12.06 -18.93 -12.45
N SER A 344 -11.61 -17.77 -12.95
CA SER A 344 -10.48 -17.65 -13.90
C SER A 344 -9.26 -16.92 -13.32
N LEU A 345 -9.45 -16.07 -12.30
CA LEU A 345 -8.41 -15.19 -11.75
C LEU A 345 -7.85 -15.62 -10.39
N SER A 346 -8.40 -16.70 -9.81
CA SER A 346 -7.94 -17.30 -8.54
C SER A 346 -6.44 -17.66 -8.54
N GLY A 347 -5.85 -17.99 -9.69
CA GLY A 347 -4.40 -18.15 -9.76
C GLY A 347 -3.66 -16.80 -9.71
N VAL A 348 -3.88 -15.96 -10.73
CA VAL A 348 -3.01 -14.81 -11.04
C VAL A 348 -3.16 -13.63 -10.07
N ALA A 349 -4.38 -13.34 -9.56
CA ALA A 349 -4.57 -12.24 -8.60
C ALA A 349 -4.19 -12.61 -7.15
N ILE A 350 -3.99 -13.90 -6.86
CA ILE A 350 -3.67 -14.41 -5.51
C ILE A 350 -2.15 -14.49 -5.28
N ALA A 351 -1.35 -14.38 -6.35
CA ALA A 351 0.11 -14.39 -6.32
C ALA A 351 0.72 -13.10 -5.74
N VAL A 352 0.22 -12.61 -4.60
CA VAL A 352 0.87 -11.52 -3.88
C VAL A 352 1.94 -12.11 -2.98
N ALA A 353 3.07 -11.41 -2.91
CA ALA A 353 4.23 -11.72 -2.09
C ALA A 353 3.91 -11.66 -0.58
N LEU A 354 3.11 -12.60 -0.08
CA LEU A 354 2.77 -12.70 1.34
C LEU A 354 3.51 -13.86 1.98
N VAL A 355 3.47 -15.06 1.38
CA VAL A 355 4.16 -16.23 1.94
C VAL A 355 5.68 -16.13 1.78
N PRO A 356 6.24 -15.72 0.61
CA PRO A 356 7.69 -15.66 0.48
C PRO A 356 8.38 -14.70 1.44
N PRO A 357 7.88 -13.47 1.72
CA PRO A 357 8.47 -12.65 2.78
C PRO A 357 8.41 -13.32 4.15
N LEU A 358 7.32 -14.01 4.50
CA LEU A 358 7.25 -14.77 5.76
C LEU A 358 8.26 -15.92 5.81
N SER A 359 8.53 -16.58 4.67
CA SER A 359 9.59 -17.57 4.56
C SER A 359 10.97 -16.95 4.75
N VAL A 360 11.23 -15.78 4.15
CA VAL A 360 12.48 -15.03 4.35
C VAL A 360 12.65 -14.65 5.82
N VAL A 361 11.60 -14.19 6.50
CA VAL A 361 11.63 -13.92 7.95
C VAL A 361 12.06 -15.17 8.73
N GLY A 362 11.46 -16.33 8.45
CA GLY A 362 11.84 -17.57 9.15
C GLY A 362 13.28 -18.00 8.89
N ILE A 363 13.74 -17.90 7.64
CA ILE A 363 15.10 -18.27 7.23
C ILE A 363 16.16 -17.35 7.84
N THR A 364 15.93 -16.03 7.80
CA THR A 364 16.87 -15.02 8.34
C THR A 364 16.91 -15.03 9.87
N LEU A 365 15.77 -15.27 10.54
CA LEU A 365 15.74 -15.48 11.99
C LEU A 365 16.53 -16.71 12.44
N GLU A 366 16.58 -17.76 11.62
CA GLU A 366 17.37 -18.96 11.92
C GLU A 366 18.86 -18.66 11.87
N GLN A 367 19.28 -17.84 10.92
CA GLN A 367 20.67 -17.47 10.70
C GLN A 367 21.17 -16.32 11.60
N GLY A 368 20.30 -15.75 12.44
CA GLY A 368 20.63 -14.61 13.33
C GLY A 368 20.63 -13.24 12.64
N ALA A 369 20.17 -13.18 11.39
CA ALA A 369 20.06 -11.99 10.55
C ALA A 369 18.76 -11.22 10.90
N TYR A 370 18.76 -10.54 12.05
CA TYR A 370 17.56 -9.89 12.59
C TYR A 370 17.12 -8.64 11.82
N GLY A 371 18.05 -7.92 11.18
CA GLY A 371 17.74 -6.74 10.36
C GLY A 371 16.96 -7.13 9.11
N GLU A 372 17.42 -8.17 8.45
CA GLU A 372 16.84 -8.79 7.27
C GLU A 372 15.46 -9.36 7.56
N ALA A 373 15.32 -10.05 8.70
CA ALA A 373 14.04 -10.51 9.21
C ALA A 373 13.05 -9.34 9.43
N GLN A 374 13.52 -8.21 9.97
CA GLN A 374 12.68 -7.03 10.17
C GLN A 374 12.24 -6.41 8.84
N GLY A 375 13.14 -6.31 7.86
CA GLY A 375 12.84 -5.81 6.52
C GLY A 375 11.78 -6.64 5.81
N ALA A 376 11.94 -7.98 5.81
CA ALA A 376 10.95 -8.90 5.22
C ALA A 376 9.61 -8.90 5.96
N LEU A 377 9.62 -8.73 7.28
CA LEU A 377 8.39 -8.58 8.08
C LEU A 377 7.68 -7.26 7.78
N LEU A 378 8.44 -6.18 7.56
CA LEU A 378 7.90 -4.89 7.15
C LEU A 378 7.23 -5.03 5.77
N LEU A 379 7.92 -5.63 4.79
CA LEU A 379 7.34 -5.91 3.46
C LEU A 379 6.01 -6.68 3.57
N PHE A 380 5.96 -7.76 4.37
CA PHE A 380 4.71 -8.49 4.61
C PHE A 380 3.60 -7.59 5.19
N GLY A 381 3.91 -6.82 6.23
CA GLY A 381 2.92 -5.95 6.88
C GLY A 381 2.35 -4.90 5.93
N THR A 382 3.21 -4.33 5.08
CA THR A 382 2.84 -3.30 4.10
C THR A 382 1.94 -3.87 3.03
N ASN A 383 2.25 -5.08 2.55
CA ASN A 383 1.42 -5.79 1.58
C ASN A 383 0.03 -6.08 2.16
N VAL A 384 -0.05 -6.62 3.39
CA VAL A 384 -1.34 -6.93 4.04
C VAL A 384 -2.19 -5.67 4.17
N VAL A 385 -1.64 -4.57 4.68
CA VAL A 385 -2.42 -3.34 4.89
C VAL A 385 -2.85 -2.71 3.57
N SER A 386 -1.97 -2.68 2.57
CA SER A 386 -2.28 -2.18 1.23
C SER A 386 -3.41 -2.97 0.58
N ILE A 387 -3.35 -4.30 0.67
CA ILE A 387 -4.40 -5.19 0.17
C ILE A 387 -5.73 -4.91 0.87
N VAL A 388 -5.72 -4.78 2.20
CA VAL A 388 -6.96 -4.53 2.95
C VAL A 388 -7.60 -3.20 2.58
N LEU A 389 -6.80 -2.13 2.46
CA LEU A 389 -7.30 -0.81 2.07
C LEU A 389 -7.90 -0.83 0.67
N ALA A 390 -7.19 -1.40 -0.30
CA ALA A 390 -7.67 -1.54 -1.65
C ALA A 390 -8.97 -2.36 -1.72
N ALA A 391 -9.03 -3.47 -0.98
CA ALA A 391 -10.19 -4.33 -0.92
C ALA A 391 -11.41 -3.66 -0.28
N VAL A 392 -11.22 -2.88 0.79
CA VAL A 392 -12.28 -2.07 1.41
C VAL A 392 -12.86 -1.09 0.39
N THR A 393 -12.01 -0.38 -0.36
CA THR A 393 -12.45 0.54 -1.41
C THR A 393 -13.29 -0.19 -2.46
N VAL A 394 -12.81 -1.32 -2.99
CA VAL A 394 -13.55 -2.11 -3.98
C VAL A 394 -14.88 -2.62 -3.44
N PHE A 395 -14.93 -3.14 -2.21
CA PHE A 395 -16.18 -3.62 -1.61
C PHE A 395 -17.24 -2.54 -1.43
N VAL A 396 -16.85 -1.30 -1.09
CA VAL A 396 -17.78 -0.15 -1.09
C VAL A 396 -18.31 0.10 -2.50
N LEU A 397 -17.42 0.14 -3.49
CA LEU A 397 -17.77 0.47 -4.87
C LEU A 397 -18.66 -0.57 -5.55
N MET A 398 -18.43 -1.85 -5.24
CA MET A 398 -19.23 -2.96 -5.76
C MET A 398 -20.59 -3.08 -5.04
N GLY A 399 -20.84 -2.30 -3.98
CA GLY A 399 -22.08 -2.35 -3.21
C GLY A 399 -22.18 -3.53 -2.25
N PHE A 400 -21.04 -4.17 -1.93
CA PHE A 400 -20.97 -5.24 -0.92
C PHE A 400 -21.18 -4.66 0.48
N ALA A 401 -20.64 -3.47 0.71
CA ALA A 401 -20.96 -2.64 1.86
C ALA A 401 -21.98 -1.58 1.47
N ALA A 402 -23.23 -1.75 1.91
CA ALA A 402 -24.20 -0.65 1.83
C ALA A 402 -23.79 0.43 2.82
N LEU A 403 -23.75 1.70 2.39
CA LEU A 403 -23.61 2.82 3.32
C LEU A 403 -24.75 2.72 4.35
N PRO A 404 -24.44 2.54 5.64
CA PRO A 404 -25.48 2.29 6.61
C PRO A 404 -26.45 3.48 6.70
N PRO A 405 -27.77 3.24 6.72
CA PRO A 405 -28.76 4.30 6.97
C PRO A 405 -28.66 4.82 8.41
N ASP A 406 -28.26 3.96 9.35
CA ASP A 406 -28.16 4.30 10.77
C ASP A 406 -26.84 4.98 11.14
N ARG A 407 -26.95 5.98 12.03
CA ARG A 407 -25.81 6.78 12.52
C ARG A 407 -24.76 5.92 13.24
N GLU A 408 -25.20 4.95 14.04
CA GLU A 408 -24.31 4.09 14.84
C GLU A 408 -23.44 3.17 13.98
N GLN A 409 -24.01 2.64 12.90
CA GLN A 409 -23.32 1.76 11.96
C GLN A 409 -22.38 2.56 11.03
N ARG A 410 -22.70 3.83 10.72
CA ARG A 410 -21.78 4.79 10.08
C ARG A 410 -20.59 5.15 10.95
N GLU A 411 -20.79 5.31 12.26
CA GLU A 411 -19.73 5.59 13.22
C GLU A 411 -18.76 4.41 13.34
N ASN A 412 -19.27 3.18 13.40
CA ASN A 412 -18.43 1.98 13.37
C ASN A 412 -17.64 1.84 12.07
N LEU A 413 -18.25 2.09 10.91
CA LEU A 413 -17.54 2.09 9.63
C LEU A 413 -16.42 3.15 9.59
N ARG A 414 -16.70 4.38 10.03
CA ARG A 414 -15.69 5.44 10.12
C ARG A 414 -14.55 5.09 11.08
N ARG A 415 -14.87 4.47 12.23
CA ARG A 415 -13.86 4.00 13.19
C ARG A 415 -12.97 2.95 12.55
N VAL A 416 -13.56 1.99 11.84
CA VAL A 416 -12.79 0.91 11.22
C VAL A 416 -11.94 1.43 10.07
N VAL A 417 -12.50 2.24 9.16
CA VAL A 417 -11.73 2.90 8.10
C VAL A 417 -10.64 3.81 8.68
N GLY A 418 -10.91 4.49 9.79
CA GLY A 418 -9.92 5.29 10.51
C GLY A 418 -8.79 4.45 11.13
N VAL A 419 -9.10 3.28 11.69
CA VAL A 419 -8.09 2.33 12.22
C VAL A 419 -7.25 1.73 11.10
N PHE A 420 -7.84 1.40 9.95
CA PHE A 420 -7.08 0.93 8.79
C PHE A 420 -6.25 2.04 8.15
N GLY A 421 -6.77 3.27 8.08
CA GLY A 421 -6.00 4.44 7.65
C GLY A 421 -4.84 4.76 8.60
N LEU A 422 -5.04 4.62 9.91
CA LEU A 422 -3.98 4.71 10.91
C LEU A 422 -2.98 3.56 10.77
N GLY A 423 -3.43 2.33 10.51
CA GLY A 423 -2.56 1.18 10.24
C GLY A 423 -1.73 1.35 8.97
N ALA A 424 -2.32 1.92 7.91
CA ALA A 424 -1.63 2.34 6.69
C ALA A 424 -0.49 3.27 7.03
N LEU A 425 -0.79 4.27 7.85
CA LEU A 425 0.16 5.28 8.26
C LEU A 425 1.29 4.69 9.09
N VAL A 426 0.99 3.89 10.12
CA VAL A 426 1.99 3.23 10.98
C VAL A 426 2.96 2.36 10.19
N ILE A 427 2.57 1.91 9.00
CA ILE A 427 3.39 1.09 8.13
C ILE A 427 4.07 1.91 7.01
N LEU A 428 3.44 2.97 6.53
CA LEU A 428 4.04 3.91 5.59
C LEU A 428 5.15 4.75 6.22
N VAL A 429 5.07 5.10 7.52
CA VAL A 429 6.14 5.90 8.17
C VAL A 429 7.47 5.16 8.19
N PRO A 430 7.56 3.93 8.73
CA PRO A 430 8.84 3.23 8.80
C PRO A 430 9.40 2.94 7.42
N LEU A 431 8.54 2.56 6.46
CA LEU A 431 8.95 2.30 5.08
C LEU A 431 9.49 3.55 4.40
N SER A 432 8.90 4.71 4.71
CA SER A 432 9.36 5.99 4.20
C SER A 432 10.68 6.44 4.82
N LEU A 433 10.93 6.10 6.08
CA LEU A 433 12.20 6.40 6.75
C LEU A 433 13.31 5.48 6.25
N THR A 434 13.03 4.18 6.05
CA THR A 434 14.01 3.24 5.49
C THR A 434 14.23 3.42 4.00
N SER A 435 13.33 4.08 3.27
CA SER A 435 13.49 4.29 1.83
C SER A 435 14.60 5.30 1.52
N GLU A 436 14.73 6.38 2.31
CA GLU A 436 15.69 7.44 2.00
C GLU A 436 17.13 6.93 2.01
N ASP A 437 17.48 6.15 3.05
CA ASP A 437 18.79 5.53 3.17
C ASP A 437 19.07 4.58 1.98
N VAL A 438 18.11 3.72 1.63
CA VAL A 438 18.23 2.75 0.51
C VAL A 438 18.37 3.42 -0.86
N TRP A 439 17.67 4.53 -1.13
CA TRP A 439 17.82 5.23 -2.42
C TRP A 439 19.18 5.91 -2.53
N THR A 440 19.71 6.45 -1.43
CA THR A 440 21.07 7.00 -1.41
C THR A 440 22.12 5.91 -1.51
N GLU A 441 21.99 4.82 -0.75
CA GLU A 441 22.87 3.66 -0.82
C GLU A 441 22.90 3.08 -2.25
N ALA A 442 21.76 2.75 -2.85
CA ALA A 442 21.71 2.17 -4.19
C ALA A 442 22.22 3.14 -5.29
N ALA A 443 22.03 4.44 -5.11
CA ALA A 443 22.58 5.45 -6.02
C ALA A 443 24.10 5.57 -5.86
N ASP A 444 24.60 5.52 -4.62
CA ASP A 444 26.02 5.56 -4.28
C ASP A 444 26.73 4.27 -4.74
N GLU A 445 26.11 3.11 -4.59
CA GLU A 445 26.58 1.83 -5.12
C GLU A 445 26.64 1.84 -6.65
N GLY A 446 25.59 2.32 -7.33
CA GLY A 446 25.57 2.46 -8.78
C GLY A 446 26.64 3.43 -9.29
N ALA A 447 26.79 4.58 -8.64
CA ALA A 447 27.84 5.55 -8.96
C ALA A 447 29.24 4.97 -8.70
N THR A 448 29.40 4.21 -7.61
CA THR A 448 30.67 3.56 -7.27
C THR A 448 31.00 2.45 -8.25
N HIS A 449 30.03 1.62 -8.64
CA HIS A 449 30.20 0.57 -9.66
C HIS A 449 30.72 1.17 -10.97
N ASP A 450 30.13 2.28 -11.43
CA ASP A 450 30.57 2.94 -12.67
C ASP A 450 32.01 3.46 -12.57
N VAL A 451 32.38 4.06 -11.43
CA VAL A 451 33.73 4.60 -11.19
C VAL A 451 34.76 3.47 -11.03
N VAL A 452 34.45 2.43 -10.24
CA VAL A 452 35.34 1.29 -10.01
C VAL A 452 35.55 0.50 -11.31
N THR A 453 34.50 0.29 -12.10
CA THR A 453 34.62 -0.41 -13.39
C THR A 453 35.47 0.38 -14.39
N ALA A 454 35.40 1.71 -14.38
CA ALA A 454 36.24 2.56 -15.20
C ALA A 454 37.71 2.63 -14.72
N TRP A 455 37.93 2.44 -13.42
CA TRP A 455 39.25 2.41 -12.80
C TRP A 455 39.97 1.06 -12.97
N LEU A 456 39.22 -0.05 -13.08
CA LEU A 456 39.78 -1.37 -13.30
C LEU A 456 40.49 -1.44 -14.67
N PRO A 457 41.69 -2.04 -14.73
CA PRO A 457 42.41 -2.18 -15.99
C PRO A 457 41.73 -3.21 -16.92
N ASP A 458 41.82 -3.00 -18.23
CA ASP A 458 41.14 -3.83 -19.25
C ASP A 458 41.62 -5.29 -19.30
N ASP A 459 42.72 -5.63 -18.61
CA ASP A 459 43.19 -7.00 -18.49
C ASP A 459 42.36 -7.74 -17.43
N ALA A 460 41.90 -8.96 -17.76
CA ALA A 460 41.00 -9.75 -16.92
C ALA A 460 41.60 -10.21 -15.56
N SER A 461 42.70 -9.61 -15.11
CA SER A 461 43.43 -9.94 -13.89
C SER A 461 42.66 -9.55 -12.63
N VAL A 462 41.91 -8.44 -12.66
CA VAL A 462 41.07 -7.99 -11.54
C VAL A 462 39.64 -7.80 -12.02
N GLN A 463 38.71 -8.51 -11.38
CA GLN A 463 37.29 -8.42 -11.66
C GLN A 463 36.56 -7.77 -10.50
N TYR A 464 35.62 -6.89 -10.86
CA TYR A 464 34.63 -6.38 -9.92
C TYR A 464 33.76 -7.54 -9.42
N VAL A 465 33.59 -7.65 -8.10
CA VAL A 465 32.69 -8.64 -7.49
C VAL A 465 31.44 -7.95 -6.99
N ASP A 466 31.61 -6.95 -6.12
CA ASP A 466 30.48 -6.34 -5.42
C ASP A 466 30.85 -4.99 -4.80
N VAL A 467 29.84 -4.18 -4.49
CA VAL A 467 29.97 -2.96 -3.70
C VAL A 467 28.84 -2.87 -2.70
N GLU A 468 29.19 -2.61 -1.44
CA GLU A 468 28.23 -2.33 -0.37
C GLU A 468 28.44 -0.90 0.09
N ALA A 469 27.41 -0.06 0.01
CA ALA A 469 27.39 1.25 0.65
C ALA A 469 26.67 1.16 2.00
N GLU A 470 27.20 1.82 3.04
CA GLU A 470 26.54 1.95 4.33
C GLU A 470 26.89 3.32 4.94
N GLY A 471 25.97 4.28 4.79
CA GLY A 471 26.13 5.67 5.18
C GLY A 471 27.32 6.34 4.48
N ASP A 472 28.38 6.65 5.25
CA ASP A 472 29.60 7.27 4.71
C ASP A 472 30.68 6.25 4.32
N ARG A 473 30.41 4.94 4.46
CA ARG A 473 31.36 3.87 4.19
C ARG A 473 31.01 3.18 2.88
N ILE A 474 32.02 2.94 2.05
CA ILE A 474 31.89 2.20 0.81
C ILE A 474 32.86 1.04 0.87
N SER A 475 32.34 -0.18 0.75
CA SER A 475 33.11 -1.41 0.74
C SER A 475 33.09 -2.03 -0.65
N VAL A 476 34.20 -1.99 -1.37
CA VAL A 476 34.32 -2.60 -2.70
C VAL A 476 35.02 -3.94 -2.57
N THR A 477 34.41 -4.99 -3.10
CA THR A 477 35.02 -6.32 -3.19
C THR A 477 35.52 -6.56 -4.61
N LEU A 478 36.81 -6.87 -4.73
CA LEU A 478 37.49 -7.15 -5.99
C LEU A 478 38.08 -8.56 -5.96
N SER A 479 38.07 -9.26 -7.09
CA SER A 479 38.67 -10.59 -7.26
C SER A 479 39.90 -10.47 -8.16
N GLY A 480 41.08 -10.81 -7.64
CA GLY A 480 42.31 -10.70 -8.42
C GLY A 480 43.57 -10.96 -7.60
N PRO A 481 44.74 -11.00 -8.25
CA PRO A 481 46.01 -11.31 -7.59
C PRO A 481 46.52 -10.16 -6.72
N GLU A 482 46.37 -8.91 -7.18
CA GLU A 482 46.80 -7.69 -6.46
C GLU A 482 45.85 -6.53 -6.79
N LEU A 483 45.82 -5.53 -5.89
CA LEU A 483 45.02 -4.30 -6.10
C LEU A 483 45.67 -3.42 -7.19
N PRO A 484 44.87 -2.81 -8.09
CA PRO A 484 45.38 -1.82 -9.04
C PRO A 484 46.02 -0.62 -8.33
N GLY A 485 47.10 -0.08 -8.92
CA GLY A 485 48.10 0.75 -8.23
C GLY A 485 47.78 2.23 -8.00
N ASP A 486 46.52 2.68 -8.05
CA ASP A 486 46.16 4.07 -7.72
C ASP A 486 44.86 4.15 -6.92
N THR A 487 44.94 3.80 -5.64
CA THR A 487 43.79 3.85 -4.72
C THR A 487 43.42 5.27 -4.29
N ASP A 488 44.37 6.20 -4.36
CA ASP A 488 44.14 7.60 -3.99
C ASP A 488 43.36 8.33 -5.10
N GLY A 489 43.69 8.08 -6.37
CA GLY A 489 42.90 8.57 -7.52
C GLY A 489 41.47 8.03 -7.53
N LEU A 490 41.28 6.75 -7.19
CA LEU A 490 39.94 6.16 -7.05
C LEU A 490 39.11 6.87 -5.96
N LEU A 491 39.72 7.22 -4.83
CA LEU A 491 39.02 7.92 -3.75
C LEU A 491 38.62 9.34 -4.16
N ASP A 492 39.45 10.04 -4.92
CA ASP A 492 39.17 11.39 -5.41
C ASP A 492 38.05 11.37 -6.48
N ASP A 493 38.09 10.42 -7.42
CA ASP A 493 37.04 10.24 -8.43
C ASP A 493 35.68 9.88 -7.81
N LEU A 494 35.68 9.02 -6.79
CA LEU A 494 34.47 8.71 -6.00
C LEU A 494 33.98 9.94 -5.25
N SER A 495 34.89 10.74 -4.67
CA SER A 495 34.51 11.94 -3.92
C SER A 495 33.84 13.00 -4.81
N ASP A 496 34.35 13.19 -6.02
CA ASP A 496 33.78 14.10 -7.01
C ASP A 496 32.43 13.60 -7.52
N LYS A 497 32.27 12.28 -7.69
CA LYS A 497 31.03 11.69 -8.20
C LYS A 497 29.90 11.67 -7.17
N LEU A 498 30.22 11.35 -5.92
CA LEU A 498 29.27 11.22 -4.82
C LEU A 498 28.97 12.57 -4.15
N GLY A 499 29.83 13.58 -4.32
CA GLY A 499 29.65 14.91 -3.74
C GLY A 499 29.98 14.98 -2.24
N TYR A 500 30.51 13.89 -1.67
CA TYR A 500 31.07 13.80 -0.32
C TYR A 500 32.28 12.87 -0.35
N ARG A 501 33.13 12.91 0.69
CA ARG A 501 34.33 12.06 0.76
C ARG A 501 34.04 10.77 1.55
N PRO A 502 33.90 9.59 0.90
CA PRO A 502 33.55 8.35 1.58
C PRO A 502 34.74 7.74 2.32
N LYS A 503 34.46 6.90 3.32
CA LYS A 503 35.42 5.98 3.92
C LYS A 503 35.48 4.71 3.07
N LEU A 504 36.42 4.68 2.14
CA LEU A 504 36.63 3.54 1.24
C LEU A 504 37.32 2.37 1.96
N SER A 505 36.75 1.17 1.80
CA SER A 505 37.32 -0.10 2.23
C SER A 505 37.42 -1.01 1.01
N LEU A 506 38.64 -1.42 0.65
CA LEU A 506 38.86 -2.34 -0.46
C LEU A 506 39.11 -3.75 0.09
N ARG A 507 38.28 -4.71 -0.31
CA ARG A 507 38.44 -6.13 0.02
C ARG A 507 38.89 -6.87 -1.23
N LEU A 508 40.11 -7.40 -1.20
CA LEU A 508 40.64 -8.24 -2.29
C LEU A 508 40.43 -9.73 -1.95
N VAL A 509 39.74 -10.45 -2.83
CA VAL A 509 39.60 -11.91 -2.77
C VAL A 509 40.59 -12.52 -3.77
N PRO A 510 41.60 -13.27 -3.32
CA PRO A 510 42.57 -13.88 -4.23
C PRO A 510 41.87 -14.95 -5.08
N SER A 511 41.98 -14.83 -6.40
CA SER A 511 41.46 -15.80 -7.37
C SER A 511 42.58 -16.32 -8.27
N THR A 512 42.46 -17.58 -8.70
CA THR A 512 43.41 -18.21 -9.61
C THR A 512 42.64 -18.75 -10.80
N VAL A 513 42.89 -18.18 -11.98
CA VAL A 513 42.28 -18.63 -13.24
C VAL A 513 43.19 -19.70 -13.84
N THR A 514 42.69 -20.93 -13.96
CA THR A 514 43.39 -22.02 -14.67
C THR A 514 42.63 -22.30 -15.95
N GLU A 515 43.18 -21.87 -17.09
CA GLU A 515 42.69 -22.31 -18.40
C GLU A 515 43.14 -23.76 -18.64
N ILE A 516 42.19 -24.64 -18.95
CA ILE A 516 42.44 -26.04 -19.29
C ILE A 516 42.01 -26.19 -20.76
N ASP A 517 43.00 -26.39 -21.64
CA ASP A 517 42.80 -26.68 -23.07
C ASP A 517 42.18 -28.06 -23.33
#